data_AF-A0A497KK96-F1
#
_entry.id   AF-A0A497KK96-F1
#
_cell.length_a   1.000
_cell.length_b   1.000
_cell.length_c   1.000
_cell.angle_alpha   90.00
_cell.angle_beta   90.00
_cell.angle_gamma   90.00
#
_symmetry.space_group_name_H-M   'P 1'
#
loop_
_entity.id
_entity.type
_entity.pdbx_description
1 polymer ?
#
loop_
_entity_poly.entity_id
_entity_poly.type
_entity_poly.pdbx_seq_one_letter_code
_entity_poly.pdbx_strand_id
1 'polypeptide(L)'
;MIKSKDDPRKSQDRFPERVYTRDEVRRARDLIERGHRHELQVSGSREFTKKTQEALKLIKEAGYYDFLRTYIREIREINGLSQLRECDSAIWANIYAVQHPVDAARFFVQKAWQMKNYIEGKMYYGHQGETFIANKAI
;
A
#
# COMPACT_ATOMS: atom_id res chain seq x y z
N MET A 1 -4.38 13.24 -31.42
CA MET A 1 -3.18 12.41 -31.18
C MET A 1 -3.64 11.01 -30.82
N ILE A 2 -3.38 10.05 -31.71
CA ILE A 2 -3.77 8.65 -31.56
C ILE A 2 -2.88 8.06 -30.46
N LYS A 3 -3.47 7.70 -29.31
CA LYS A 3 -2.73 6.92 -28.30
C LYS A 3 -2.37 5.59 -28.95
N SER A 4 -1.06 5.36 -29.05
CA SER A 4 -0.43 4.10 -29.45
C SER A 4 -1.19 2.92 -28.87
N LYS A 5 -1.56 1.96 -29.72
CA LYS A 5 -1.97 0.62 -29.30
C LYS A 5 -0.82 0.03 -28.49
N ASP A 6 -0.95 0.02 -27.17
CA ASP A 6 -0.06 -0.74 -26.30
C ASP A 6 -0.11 -2.21 -26.71
N ASP A 7 1.07 -2.82 -26.86
CA ASP A 7 1.21 -4.26 -27.03
C ASP A 7 0.49 -4.97 -25.86
N PRO A 8 -0.54 -5.79 -26.12
CA PRO A 8 -1.31 -6.44 -25.06
C PRO A 8 -0.43 -7.28 -24.13
N ARG A 9 0.75 -7.73 -24.58
CA ARG A 9 1.71 -8.49 -23.76
C ARG A 9 2.44 -7.60 -22.75
N LYS A 10 2.85 -6.39 -23.13
CA LYS A 10 3.46 -5.41 -22.20
C LYS A 10 2.52 -4.97 -21.08
N SER A 11 1.22 -4.99 -21.34
CA SER A 11 0.20 -4.61 -20.35
C SER A 11 0.04 -5.64 -19.22
N GLN A 12 0.46 -6.89 -19.42
CA GLN A 12 0.30 -7.98 -18.45
C GLN A 12 1.45 -8.09 -17.46
N ASP A 13 2.65 -7.59 -17.80
CA ASP A 13 3.84 -7.63 -16.92
C ASP A 13 3.95 -6.42 -15.99
N ARG A 14 3.09 -5.41 -16.17
CA ARG A 14 3.08 -4.20 -15.32
C ARG A 14 2.00 -4.32 -14.26
N PHE A 15 2.35 -3.94 -13.04
CA PHE A 15 1.37 -3.83 -11.95
C PHE A 15 0.23 -2.88 -12.37
N PRO A 16 -1.04 -3.26 -12.18
CA PRO A 16 -2.16 -2.49 -12.71
C PRO A 16 -2.20 -1.09 -12.10
N GLU A 17 -2.63 -0.12 -12.90
CA GLU A 17 -2.78 1.25 -12.42
C GLU A 17 -3.81 1.32 -11.29
N ARG A 18 -4.86 0.50 -11.39
CA ARG A 18 -5.88 0.37 -10.35
C ARG A 18 -6.13 -1.09 -9.98
N VAL A 19 -6.42 -1.34 -8.72
CA VAL A 19 -6.79 -2.67 -8.18
C VAL A 19 -8.25 -2.63 -7.75
N TYR A 20 -9.17 -2.82 -8.70
CA TYR A 20 -10.61 -2.67 -8.44
C TYR A 20 -11.44 -3.84 -8.97
N THR A 21 -11.22 -4.22 -10.23
CA THR A 21 -11.91 -5.34 -10.87
C THR A 21 -11.26 -6.68 -10.50
N ARG A 22 -12.01 -7.78 -10.63
CA ARG A 22 -11.47 -9.13 -10.38
C ARG A 22 -10.22 -9.43 -11.20
N ASP A 23 -10.18 -9.00 -12.46
CA ASP A 23 -9.03 -9.21 -13.35
C ASP A 23 -7.81 -8.37 -12.94
N GLU A 24 -8.02 -7.14 -12.47
CA GLU A 24 -6.95 -6.31 -11.91
C GLU A 24 -6.39 -6.89 -10.61
N VAL A 25 -7.27 -7.34 -9.70
CA VAL A 25 -6.86 -8.00 -8.46
C VAL A 25 -6.05 -9.26 -8.76
N ARG A 26 -6.53 -10.10 -9.69
CA ARG A 26 -5.82 -11.30 -10.13
C ARG A 26 -4.44 -10.97 -10.71
N ARG A 27 -4.33 -10.00 -11.61
CA ARG A 27 -3.04 -9.59 -12.18
C ARG A 27 -2.08 -9.03 -11.12
N ALA A 28 -2.58 -8.19 -10.22
CA ALA A 28 -1.78 -7.68 -9.11
C ALA A 28 -1.21 -8.82 -8.26
N ARG A 29 -2.04 -9.82 -7.96
CA ARG A 29 -1.63 -11.02 -7.24
C ARG A 29 -0.57 -11.82 -8.00
N ASP A 30 -0.81 -12.15 -9.26
CA ASP A 30 0.11 -12.94 -10.09
C ASP A 30 1.50 -12.27 -10.17
N LEU A 31 1.55 -10.94 -10.27
CA LEU A 31 2.79 -10.17 -10.29
C LEU A 31 3.50 -10.20 -8.93
N ILE A 32 2.77 -10.05 -7.82
CA ILE A 32 3.33 -10.15 -6.47
C ILE A 32 3.92 -11.55 -6.22
N GLU A 33 3.23 -12.60 -6.66
CA GLU A 33 3.70 -13.99 -6.57
C GLU A 33 4.98 -14.22 -7.40
N ARG A 34 5.15 -13.50 -8.52
CA ARG A 34 6.39 -13.48 -9.33
C ARG A 34 7.49 -12.59 -8.75
N GLY A 35 7.29 -11.97 -7.59
CA GLY A 35 8.29 -11.17 -6.91
C GLY A 35 8.21 -9.66 -7.17
N HIS A 36 7.11 -9.14 -7.73
CA HIS A 36 6.93 -7.69 -7.91
C HIS A 36 7.05 -6.94 -6.57
N ARG A 37 7.77 -5.82 -6.60
CA ARG A 37 7.91 -4.88 -5.49
C ARG A 37 7.80 -3.46 -6.04
N HIS A 38 6.95 -2.63 -5.45
CA HIS A 38 6.84 -1.23 -5.84
C HIS A 38 8.09 -0.45 -5.46
N GLU A 39 8.42 0.59 -6.22
CA GLU A 39 9.22 1.68 -5.69
C GLU A 39 8.30 2.60 -4.88
N LEU A 40 8.35 2.48 -3.56
CA LEU A 40 7.42 3.17 -2.66
C LEU A 40 7.58 4.69 -2.79
N GLN A 41 6.52 5.36 -3.22
CA GLN A 41 6.49 6.82 -3.33
C GLN A 41 5.92 7.46 -2.06
N VAL A 42 6.43 8.63 -1.69
CA VAL A 42 5.89 9.46 -0.61
C VAL A 42 5.55 10.83 -1.18
N SER A 43 4.28 11.20 -1.15
CA SER A 43 3.76 12.42 -1.79
C SER A 43 3.09 13.31 -0.75
N GLY A 44 3.59 14.53 -0.56
CA GLY A 44 3.01 15.49 0.37
C GLY A 44 3.92 16.68 0.63
N SER A 45 3.58 17.42 1.67
CA SER A 45 4.39 18.50 2.22
C SER A 45 5.76 18.00 2.68
N ARG A 46 6.69 18.94 2.80
CA ARG A 46 8.05 18.64 3.28
C ARG A 46 8.05 18.07 4.70
N GLU A 47 7.15 18.57 5.55
CA GLU A 47 7.02 18.09 6.94
C GLU A 47 6.50 16.66 6.97
N PHE A 48 5.40 16.38 6.26
CA PHE A 48 4.83 15.04 6.13
C PHE A 48 5.85 14.03 5.62
N THR A 49 6.60 14.42 4.58
CA THR A 49 7.59 13.55 3.95
C THR A 49 8.68 13.19 4.95
N LYS A 50 9.23 14.17 5.69
CA LYS A 50 10.26 13.90 6.71
C LYS A 50 9.76 12.93 7.78
N LYS A 51 8.58 13.17 8.34
CA LYS A 51 7.97 12.33 9.37
C LYS A 51 7.68 10.91 8.87
N THR A 52 7.20 10.79 7.63
CA THR A 52 6.98 9.50 6.99
C THR A 52 8.29 8.74 6.82
N GLN A 53 9.39 9.42 6.45
CA GLN A 53 10.69 8.76 6.31
C GLN A 53 11.25 8.23 7.63
N GLU A 54 10.99 8.90 8.76
CA GLU A 54 11.35 8.39 10.09
C GLU A 54 10.63 7.07 10.40
N ALA A 55 9.33 7.00 10.12
CA ALA A 55 8.56 5.77 10.25
C ALA A 55 9.08 4.66 9.30
N LEU A 56 9.37 4.99 8.04
CA LEU A 56 9.92 4.04 7.06
C LEU A 56 11.29 3.49 7.47
N LYS A 57 12.12 4.29 8.16
CA LYS A 57 13.40 3.82 8.72
C LYS A 57 13.16 2.72 9.75
N LEU A 58 12.23 2.91 10.68
CA LEU A 58 11.87 1.89 11.68
C LEU A 58 11.34 0.61 11.01
N ILE A 59 10.49 0.75 9.99
CA ILE A 59 9.98 -0.40 9.22
C ILE A 59 11.12 -1.18 8.54
N LYS A 60 12.13 -0.46 8.01
CA LYS A 60 13.31 -1.08 7.38
C LYS A 60 14.16 -1.82 8.41
N GLU A 61 14.43 -1.20 9.56
CA GLU A 61 15.19 -1.82 10.66
C GLU A 61 14.47 -3.07 11.21
N ALA A 62 13.14 -3.05 11.26
CA ALA A 62 12.32 -4.18 11.65
C ALA A 62 12.14 -5.26 10.55
N GLY A 63 12.70 -5.07 9.35
CA GLY A 63 12.62 -6.05 8.26
C GLY A 63 11.28 -6.08 7.49
N TYR A 64 10.38 -5.13 7.73
CA TYR A 64 9.05 -5.07 7.10
C TYR A 64 8.99 -4.21 5.83
N TYR A 65 10.11 -3.60 5.39
CA TYR A 65 10.08 -2.66 4.28
C TYR A 65 9.72 -3.32 2.94
N ASP A 66 10.29 -4.50 2.65
CA ASP A 66 9.95 -5.25 1.44
C ASP A 66 8.50 -5.72 1.46
N PHE A 67 7.98 -6.10 2.63
CA PHE A 67 6.57 -6.42 2.80
C PHE A 67 5.68 -5.19 2.49
N LEU A 68 5.97 -4.03 3.08
CA LEU A 68 5.23 -2.80 2.85
C LEU A 68 5.16 -2.46 1.35
N ARG A 69 6.32 -2.37 0.68
CA ARG A 69 6.41 -2.02 -0.75
C ARG A 69 5.93 -3.12 -1.69
N THR A 70 5.65 -4.33 -1.20
CA THR A 70 4.99 -5.37 -2.01
C THR A 70 3.55 -4.98 -2.30
N TYR A 71 2.85 -4.44 -1.30
CA TYR A 71 1.42 -4.19 -1.36
C TYR A 71 1.06 -2.71 -1.48
N ILE A 72 1.94 -1.81 -1.03
CA ILE A 72 1.73 -0.38 -1.06
C ILE A 72 2.67 0.27 -2.07
N ARG A 73 2.09 1.02 -2.99
CA ARG A 73 2.77 1.79 -4.04
C ARG A 73 3.08 3.22 -3.59
N GLU A 74 2.19 3.84 -2.82
CA GLU A 74 2.31 5.25 -2.44
C GLU A 74 1.80 5.49 -1.02
N ILE A 75 2.46 6.38 -0.28
CA ILE A 75 1.95 7.02 0.93
C ILE A 75 1.72 8.49 0.59
N ARG A 76 0.45 8.93 0.59
CA ARG A 76 0.03 10.26 0.17
C ARG A 76 -0.56 11.06 1.33
N GLU A 77 -0.09 12.29 1.49
CA GLU A 77 -0.68 13.25 2.42
C GLU A 77 -2.08 13.68 1.96
N ILE A 78 -3.02 13.69 2.89
CA ILE A 78 -4.37 14.23 2.68
C ILE A 78 -4.81 15.05 3.91
N ASN A 79 -5.80 15.93 3.72
CA ASN A 79 -6.40 16.70 4.81
C ASN A 79 -7.54 15.95 5.54
N GLY A 80 -7.92 14.76 5.06
CA GLY A 80 -9.03 13.97 5.58
C GLY A 80 -8.61 12.83 6.54
N LEU A 81 -9.48 11.83 6.68
CA LEU A 81 -9.23 10.64 7.49
C LEU A 81 -8.23 9.70 6.82
N SER A 82 -7.19 9.32 7.56
CA SER A 82 -6.18 8.37 7.13
C SER A 82 -6.80 6.99 6.88
N GLN A 83 -6.48 6.37 5.75
CA GLN A 83 -7.06 5.11 5.32
C GLN A 83 -6.22 4.39 4.25
N LEU A 84 -6.52 3.12 4.01
CA LEU A 84 -6.06 2.44 2.81
C LEU A 84 -6.95 2.86 1.63
N ARG A 85 -6.34 2.99 0.45
CA ARG A 85 -7.03 3.12 -0.83
C ARG A 85 -6.60 1.97 -1.72
N GLU A 86 -7.41 0.92 -1.70
CA GLU A 86 -7.16 -0.36 -2.37
C GLU A 86 -7.03 -0.14 -3.87
N CYS A 87 -7.98 0.61 -4.45
CA CYS A 87 -7.97 0.99 -5.86
C CYS A 87 -6.61 1.53 -6.31
N ASP A 88 -5.91 2.30 -5.48
CA ASP A 88 -4.66 2.95 -5.84
C ASP A 88 -3.43 2.23 -5.25
N SER A 89 -3.64 1.15 -4.49
CA SER A 89 -2.61 0.51 -3.66
C SER A 89 -1.85 1.53 -2.81
N ALA A 90 -2.58 2.50 -2.25
CA ALA A 90 -2.01 3.68 -1.61
C ALA A 90 -2.51 3.82 -0.17
N ILE A 91 -1.65 4.33 0.69
CA ILE A 91 -2.05 4.79 2.02
C ILE A 91 -2.30 6.29 1.92
N TRP A 92 -3.51 6.70 2.22
CA TRP A 92 -3.80 8.11 2.46
C TRP A 92 -3.59 8.38 3.94
N ALA A 93 -2.72 9.32 4.27
CA ALA A 93 -2.40 9.65 5.64
C ALA A 93 -2.50 11.17 5.86
N ASN A 94 -3.12 11.54 6.95
CA ASN A 94 -3.08 12.90 7.47
C ASN A 94 -1.73 13.15 8.17
N ILE A 95 -1.26 14.40 8.16
CA ILE A 95 -0.08 14.84 8.93
C ILE A 95 -0.12 14.42 10.40
N TYR A 96 -1.31 14.33 11.01
CA TYR A 96 -1.45 13.89 12.40
C TYR A 96 -1.14 12.40 12.59
N ALA A 97 -1.40 11.57 11.58
CA ALA A 97 -1.13 10.12 11.65
C ALA A 97 0.36 9.77 11.55
N VAL A 98 1.21 10.74 11.17
CA VAL A 98 2.66 10.56 11.07
C VAL A 98 3.44 11.32 12.15
N GLN A 99 2.76 11.91 13.14
CA GLN A 99 3.42 12.71 14.18
C GLN A 99 4.39 11.89 15.04
N HIS A 100 4.02 10.64 15.33
CA HIS A 100 4.83 9.74 16.11
C HIS A 100 5.33 8.58 15.23
N PRO A 101 6.65 8.39 15.06
CA PRO A 101 7.18 7.51 14.02
C PRO A 101 6.86 6.04 14.25
N VAL A 102 6.77 5.60 15.52
CA VAL A 102 6.41 4.21 15.86
C VAL A 102 4.95 3.92 15.52
N ASP A 103 4.03 4.83 15.84
CA ASP A 103 2.61 4.66 15.54
C ASP A 103 2.35 4.72 14.04
N ALA A 104 3.04 5.61 13.34
CA ALA A 104 3.01 5.71 11.89
C ALA A 104 3.53 4.42 11.24
N ALA A 105 4.66 3.88 11.74
CA ALA A 105 5.23 2.64 11.25
C ALA A 105 4.24 1.47 11.41
N ARG A 106 3.65 1.34 12.60
CA ARG A 106 2.60 0.36 12.90
C ARG A 106 1.41 0.52 11.96
N PHE A 107 0.93 1.75 11.79
CA PHE A 107 -0.19 2.06 10.90
C PHE A 107 0.10 1.64 9.45
N PHE A 108 1.29 1.95 8.92
CA PHE A 108 1.64 1.58 7.55
C PHE A 108 1.73 0.07 7.34
N VAL A 109 2.36 -0.66 8.26
CA VAL A 109 2.42 -2.13 8.21
C VAL A 109 1.02 -2.73 8.33
N GLN A 110 0.16 -2.16 9.19
CA GLN A 110 -1.23 -2.58 9.32
C GLN A 110 -1.99 -2.41 7.99
N LYS A 111 -1.84 -1.28 7.30
CA LYS A 111 -2.47 -1.05 5.99
C LYS A 111 -1.91 -1.94 4.89
N ALA A 112 -0.62 -2.27 4.92
CA ALA A 112 -0.04 -3.26 4.02
C ALA A 112 -0.65 -4.66 4.21
N TRP A 113 -0.88 -5.09 5.45
CA TRP A 113 -1.60 -6.33 5.74
C TRP A 113 -3.05 -6.32 5.25
N GLN A 114 -3.76 -5.20 5.42
CA GLN A 114 -5.11 -5.04 4.87
C GLN A 114 -5.11 -5.16 3.34
N MET A 115 -4.16 -4.52 2.67
CA MET A 115 -4.01 -4.58 1.22
C MET A 115 -3.64 -5.99 0.73
N LYS A 116 -2.80 -6.71 1.47
CA LYS A 116 -2.51 -8.12 1.20
C LYS A 116 -3.76 -8.97 1.26
N ASN A 117 -4.58 -8.82 2.29
CA ASN A 117 -5.82 -9.57 2.41
C ASN A 117 -6.79 -9.24 1.26
N TYR A 118 -6.87 -7.96 0.87
CA TYR A 118 -7.65 -7.52 -0.28
C TYR A 118 -7.21 -8.22 -1.58
N ILE A 119 -5.90 -8.18 -1.91
CA ILE A 119 -5.37 -8.78 -3.14
C ILE A 119 -5.45 -10.30 -3.13
N GLU A 120 -5.14 -10.94 -1.99
CA GLU A 120 -5.13 -12.40 -1.89
C GLU A 120 -6.53 -13.01 -1.69
N GLY A 121 -7.58 -12.18 -1.54
CA GLY A 121 -8.94 -12.63 -1.32
C GLY A 121 -9.19 -13.25 0.06
N LYS A 122 -8.39 -12.89 1.06
CA LYS A 122 -8.60 -13.29 2.46
C LYS A 122 -9.55 -12.30 3.13
N MET A 123 -10.57 -12.81 3.81
CA MET A 123 -11.69 -12.10 4.46
C MET A 123 -11.39 -10.62 4.78
N TYR A 124 -11.87 -9.73 3.92
CA TYR A 124 -11.51 -8.31 3.90
C TYR A 124 -12.63 -7.39 4.43
N TYR A 125 -13.88 -7.85 4.50
CA TYR A 125 -15.02 -7.00 4.84
C TYR A 125 -15.37 -7.01 6.34
N GLY A 126 -15.54 -5.81 6.89
CA GLY A 126 -16.14 -5.55 8.21
C GLY A 126 -15.17 -5.59 9.41
N HIS A 127 -15.73 -5.38 10.60
CA HIS A 127 -15.01 -5.38 11.89
C HIS A 127 -14.11 -6.61 12.09
N GLN A 128 -14.51 -7.77 11.56
CA GLN A 128 -13.73 -9.01 11.65
C GLN A 128 -12.37 -8.93 10.93
N GLY A 129 -12.30 -8.25 9.79
CA GLY A 129 -11.04 -8.02 9.06
C GLY A 129 -10.12 -7.06 9.80
N GLU A 130 -10.67 -5.97 10.36
CA GLU A 130 -9.90 -5.01 11.14
C GLU A 130 -9.36 -5.60 12.44
N THR A 131 -10.20 -6.34 13.20
CA THR A 131 -9.80 -7.02 14.43
C THR A 131 -8.73 -8.08 14.17
N PHE A 132 -8.87 -8.87 13.09
CA PHE A 132 -7.87 -9.88 12.73
C PHE A 132 -6.51 -9.25 12.42
N ILE A 133 -6.48 -8.12 11.72
CA ILE A 133 -5.23 -7.43 11.39
C ILE A 133 -4.60 -6.76 12.62
N ALA A 134 -5.40 -6.15 13.51
CA ALA A 134 -4.88 -5.52 14.73
C ALA A 134 -4.10 -6.51 15.61
N ASN A 135 -4.54 -7.77 15.65
CA ASN A 135 -3.90 -8.84 16.42
C ASN A 135 -2.60 -9.38 15.81
N LYS A 136 -2.30 -9.07 14.53
CA LYS A 136 -1.03 -9.46 13.89
C LYS A 136 0.10 -8.45 14.07
N ALA A 137 -0.21 -7.24 14.53
CA ALA A 137 0.75 -6.17 14.73
C ALA A 137 1.13 -5.99 16.21
N ILE A 138 0.87 -7.02 17.04
CA ILE A 138 1.28 -7.13 18.45
C ILE A 138 2.39 -8.16 18.51
#